data_AF-A0A1R2BNJ7-F1
#
_entry.id   AF-A0A1R2BNJ7-F1
#
_cell.length_a   1.000
_cell.length_b   1.000
_cell.length_c   1.000
_cell.angle_alpha   90.00
_cell.angle_beta   90.00
_cell.angle_gamma   90.00
#
_symmetry.space_group_name_H-M   'P 1'
#
loop_
_entity.id
_entity.type
_entity.pdbx_description
1 polymer ?
#
loop_
_entity_poly.entity_id
_entity_poly.type
_entity_poly.pdbx_seq_one_letter_code
_entity_poly.pdbx_strand_id
1 'polypeptide(L)'
;MVLTSTHLSTYKNENRKGRTENIVLQNCITIKSVDEEIKMSYAFRLDTTDVRFFFRAEDQNIKEMWIGCIGKHMIKPGVLRSKSEEDALNGFN
;
A
#
# COMPACT_ATOMS: atom_id res chain seq x y z
N MET A 1 4.24 7.41 -10.20
CA MET A 1 4.90 6.79 -9.02
C MET A 1 5.71 5.59 -9.48
N VAL A 2 6.72 5.17 -8.71
CA VAL A 2 7.52 3.98 -8.99
C VAL A 2 7.57 3.13 -7.72
N LEU A 3 7.10 1.89 -7.83
CA LEU A 3 7.19 0.89 -6.76
C LEU A 3 8.36 -0.06 -7.04
N THR A 4 9.15 -0.29 -6.01
CA THR A 4 10.18 -1.32 -5.96
C THR A 4 9.84 -2.31 -4.84
N SER A 5 10.65 -3.35 -4.66
CA SER A 5 10.44 -4.31 -3.57
C SER A 5 10.57 -3.71 -2.17
N THR A 6 11.24 -2.56 -2.03
CA THR A 6 11.57 -1.95 -0.73
C THR A 6 11.03 -0.54 -0.55
N HIS A 7 10.80 0.18 -1.66
CA HIS A 7 10.42 1.59 -1.63
C HIS A 7 9.30 1.92 -2.62
N LEU A 8 8.46 2.87 -2.22
CA LEU A 8 7.58 3.64 -3.11
C LEU A 8 8.16 5.04 -3.28
N SER A 9 8.53 5.40 -4.51
CA SER A 9 9.03 6.74 -4.84
C SER A 9 8.03 7.51 -5.70
N THR A 10 7.89 8.79 -5.39
CA THR A 10 7.06 9.77 -6.10
C THR A 10 7.96 10.84 -6.72
N TYR A 11 7.47 11.48 -7.78
CA TYR A 11 8.24 12.44 -8.57
C TYR A 11 7.32 13.56 -9.01
N LYS A 12 7.84 14.79 -9.10
CA LYS A 12 7.07 15.94 -9.60
C LYS A 12 6.61 15.74 -11.05
N ASN A 13 7.46 15.08 -11.84
CA ASN A 13 7.32 14.96 -13.29
C ASN A 13 7.51 13.52 -13.74
N GLU A 14 6.98 13.19 -14.92
CA GLU A 14 7.06 11.86 -15.53
C GLU A 14 8.49 11.42 -15.87
N ASN A 15 9.38 12.38 -16.15
CA ASN A 15 10.78 12.12 -16.44
C ASN A 15 11.60 11.63 -15.23
N ARG A 16 10.94 11.40 -14.08
CA ARG A 16 11.54 10.92 -12.82
C ARG A 16 12.66 11.83 -12.29
N LYS A 17 12.71 13.09 -12.73
CA LYS A 17 13.55 14.12 -12.11
C LYS A 17 12.79 14.76 -10.96
N GLY A 18 13.51 15.12 -9.91
CA GLY A 18 12.92 15.75 -8.72
C GLY A 18 12.00 14.79 -7.96
N ARG A 19 12.60 13.72 -7.40
CA ARG A 19 11.92 12.82 -6.45
C ARG A 19 11.39 13.65 -5.28
N THR A 20 10.11 13.49 -4.96
CA THR A 20 9.45 14.24 -3.89
C THR A 20 9.44 13.43 -2.60
N GLU A 21 8.93 12.21 -2.64
CA GLU A 21 8.91 11.28 -1.51
C GLU A 21 9.63 9.98 -1.86
N ASN A 22 10.25 9.39 -0.83
CA ASN A 22 10.86 8.07 -0.90
C ASN A 22 10.45 7.26 0.34
N ILE A 23 9.38 6.50 0.20
CA ILE A 23 8.69 5.84 1.32
C ILE A 23 9.21 4.41 1.43
N VAL A 24 9.73 4.04 2.60
CA VAL A 24 10.20 2.68 2.90
C VAL A 24 9.01 1.80 3.23
N LEU A 25 8.77 0.75 2.45
CA LEU A 25 7.56 -0.08 2.56
C LEU A 25 7.47 -0.85 3.89
N GLN A 26 8.61 -1.16 4.50
CA GLN A 26 8.66 -1.83 5.80
C GLN A 26 8.19 -0.95 6.98
N ASN A 27 8.16 0.38 6.78
CA ASN A 27 7.67 1.35 7.76
C ASN A 27 6.19 1.67 7.55
N CYS A 28 5.57 1.14 6.50
CA CYS A 28 4.16 1.29 6.25
C CYS A 28 3.36 0.33 7.14
N ILE A 29 2.29 0.85 7.73
CA ILE A 29 1.42 0.13 8.66
C ILE A 29 0.19 -0.35 7.93
N THR A 30 -0.49 0.53 7.19
CA THR A 30 -1.70 0.19 6.44
C THR A 30 -1.75 0.92 5.11
N ILE A 31 -2.39 0.29 4.13
CA ILE A 31 -2.83 0.92 2.90
C ILE A 31 -4.31 0.62 2.71
N LYS A 32 -5.12 1.63 2.40
CA LYS A 32 -6.57 1.47 2.27
C LYS A 32 -7.21 2.53 1.37
N SER A 33 -8.36 2.17 0.81
CA SER A 33 -9.26 3.11 0.13
C SER A 33 -9.80 4.15 1.11
N VAL A 34 -9.86 5.41 0.68
CA VAL A 34 -10.38 6.54 1.48
C VAL A 34 -11.27 7.46 0.66
N ASP A 35 -11.67 7.05 -0.54
CA ASP A 35 -12.41 7.88 -1.48
C ASP A 35 -13.74 8.39 -0.93
N GLU A 36 -14.44 7.59 -0.13
CA GLU A 36 -15.63 8.02 0.61
C GLU A 36 -15.30 8.94 1.80
N GLU A 37 -14.27 8.59 2.59
CA GLU A 37 -13.84 9.32 3.80
C GLU A 37 -13.48 10.78 3.47
N ILE A 38 -12.76 10.99 2.37
CA ILE A 38 -12.29 12.33 1.96
C ILE A 38 -13.10 12.91 0.80
N LYS A 39 -14.17 12.25 0.37
CA LYS A 39 -15.03 12.63 -0.78
C LYS A 39 -14.21 12.92 -2.05
N MET A 40 -13.21 12.09 -2.33
CA MET A 40 -12.34 12.21 -3.50
C MET A 40 -12.28 10.88 -4.22
N SER A 41 -12.91 10.79 -5.39
CA SER A 41 -12.93 9.57 -6.18
C SER A 41 -11.52 9.06 -6.47
N TYR A 42 -11.37 7.75 -6.35
CA TYR A 42 -10.15 7.00 -6.61
C TYR A 42 -8.98 7.34 -5.66
N ALA A 43 -9.30 7.83 -4.47
CA ALA A 43 -8.31 8.12 -3.45
C ALA A 43 -8.00 6.91 -2.54
N PHE A 44 -6.73 6.78 -2.19
CA PHE A 44 -6.24 5.80 -1.23
C PHE A 44 -5.18 6.43 -0.34
N ARG A 45 -4.99 5.85 0.85
CA ARG A 45 -4.06 6.35 1.86
C ARG A 45 -3.05 5.28 2.23
N LEU A 46 -1.80 5.68 2.36
CA LEU A 46 -0.70 4.88 2.89
C LEU A 46 -0.26 5.49 4.22
N ASP A 47 -0.46 4.75 5.30
CA ASP A 47 -0.08 5.16 6.64
C ASP A 47 1.28 4.56 6.99
N THR A 48 2.22 5.42 7.38
CA THR A 48 3.46 5.05 8.07
C THR A 48 3.33 5.37 9.56
N THR A 49 4.36 5.06 10.35
CA THR A 49 4.40 5.43 11.77
C THR A 49 4.25 6.94 12.00
N ASP A 50 4.86 7.75 11.15
CA ASP A 50 4.97 9.20 11.39
C ASP A 50 4.10 10.04 10.44
N VAL A 51 3.82 9.51 9.24
CA VAL A 51 3.19 10.28 8.15
C VAL A 51 2.10 9.49 7.47
N ARG A 52 1.00 10.18 7.14
CA ARG A 52 -0.06 9.65 6.27
C ARG A 52 0.06 10.28 4.90
N PHE A 53 0.22 9.46 3.88
CA PHE A 53 0.28 9.89 2.48
C PHE A 53 -1.07 9.62 1.81
N PHE A 54 -1.63 10.63 1.17
CA PHE A 54 -2.87 10.51 0.40
C PHE A 54 -2.54 10.56 -1.09
N PHE A 55 -3.08 9.60 -1.83
CA PHE A 55 -2.88 9.46 -3.26
C PHE A 55 -4.22 9.41 -3.97
N ARG A 56 -4.23 9.83 -5.23
CA ARG A 56 -5.37 9.69 -6.13
C ARG A 56 -4.91 9.02 -7.42
N ALA A 57 -5.64 7.99 -7.85
CA ALA A 57 -5.45 7.33 -9.14
C ALA A 57 -6.34 7.93 -10.23
N GLU A 58 -6.06 7.55 -11.47
CA GLU A 58 -6.84 7.97 -12.65
C GLU A 58 -8.25 7.36 -12.64
N ASP A 59 -8.35 6.10 -12.25
CA ASP A 59 -9.61 5.36 -12.15
C ASP A 59 -9.57 4.31 -11.02
N GLN A 60 -10.71 3.61 -10.85
CA GLN A 60 -10.88 2.59 -9.83
C GLN A 60 -9.97 1.38 -10.03
N ASN A 61 -9.71 0.96 -11.27
CA ASN A 61 -8.85 -0.20 -11.54
C ASN A 61 -7.38 0.10 -11.20
N ILE A 62 -6.88 1.27 -11.60
CA ILE A 62 -5.53 1.73 -11.26
C ILE A 62 -5.39 1.92 -9.74
N LYS A 63 -6.42 2.41 -9.05
CA LYS A 63 -6.45 2.49 -7.57
C LYS A 63 -6.23 1.12 -6.94
N GLU A 64 -7.06 0.14 -7.28
CA GLU A 64 -6.99 -1.21 -6.69
C GLU A 64 -5.67 -1.92 -7.05
N MET A 65 -5.16 -1.71 -8.27
CA MET A 65 -3.83 -2.19 -8.67
C MET A 65 -2.73 -1.64 -7.75
N TRP A 66 -2.71 -0.33 -7.48
CA TRP A 66 -1.73 0.27 -6.56
C TRP A 66 -1.87 -0.26 -5.14
N ILE A 67 -3.09 -0.36 -4.61
CA ILE A 67 -3.36 -0.90 -3.27
C ILE A 67 -2.82 -2.33 -3.15
N GLY A 68 -3.16 -3.20 -4.11
CA GLY A 68 -2.72 -4.59 -4.12
C GLY A 68 -1.20 -4.74 -4.26
N CYS A 69 -0.58 -4.03 -5.21
CA CYS A 69 0.85 -4.10 -5.43
C CYS A 69 1.67 -3.57 -4.25
N ILE A 70 1.27 -2.44 -3.65
CA ILE A 70 1.96 -1.89 -2.47
C ILE A 70 1.73 -2.80 -1.26
N GLY A 71 0.49 -3.22 -1.02
CA GLY A 71 0.13 -4.11 0.10
C GLY A 71 0.95 -5.40 0.09
N LYS A 72 1.15 -6.01 -1.08
CA LYS A 72 2.00 -7.21 -1.23
C LYS A 72 3.44 -7.00 -0.75
N HIS A 73 4.01 -5.82 -0.96
CA HIS A 73 5.39 -5.50 -0.60
C HIS A 73 5.54 -4.95 0.83
N MET A 74 4.43 -4.59 1.49
CA MET A 74 4.42 -4.22 2.92
C MET A 74 4.52 -5.44 3.84
N ILE A 75 4.14 -6.62 3.35
CA ILE A 75 4.15 -7.86 4.14
C ILE A 75 5.60 -8.26 4.43
N LYS A 76 5.98 -8.26 5.72
CA LYS A 76 7.28 -8.77 6.16
C LYS A 76 7.34 -10.29 5.98
N PRO A 77 8.43 -10.85 5.42
CA PRO A 77 8.66 -12.29 5.44
C PRO A 77 8.65 -12.79 6.89
N GLY A 78 7.62 -13.55 7.26
CA GLY A 78 7.43 -14.06 8.63
C GLY A 78 6.22 -13.55 9.40
N VAL A 79 5.46 -12.57 8.86
CA VAL A 79 4.23 -12.05 9.50
C VAL A 79 2.94 -12.64 8.89
N LEU A 80 3.05 -13.61 7.99
CA LEU A 80 1.90 -14.35 7.46
C LEU A 80 1.62 -15.60 8.30
N ARG A 81 0.76 -15.43 9.31
CA ARG A 81 -0.42 -16.26 9.55
C ARG A 81 -1.20 -15.67 10.72
N SER A 82 -2.38 -15.12 10.43
CA SER A 82 -3.43 -15.06 11.46
C SER A 82 -3.74 -16.49 11.86
N LYS A 83 -3.69 -16.77 13.16
CA LYS A 83 -4.00 -18.07 13.81
C LYS A 83 -5.25 -18.77 13.25
N SER A 84 -6.19 -17.97 12.72
CA SER A 84 -7.43 -18.39 12.05
C SER A 84 -7.26 -19.28 10.81
N GLU A 85 -6.15 -19.21 10.06
CA GLU A 85 -5.90 -20.09 8.90
C GLU A 85 -5.26 -21.43 9.28
N GLU A 86 -4.57 -21.49 10.42
CA GLU A 86 -3.94 -22.71 10.93
C GLU A 86 -4.96 -23.62 11.64
N ASP A 87 -5.92 -23.02 12.36
CA ASP A 87 -7.01 -23.74 13.02
C ASP A 87 -8.00 -24.38 12.02
N ALA A 88 -8.17 -23.80 10.82
CA ALA A 88 -9.03 -24.35 9.77
C ALA A 88 -8.46 -25.60 9.08
N LEU A 89 -7.15 -25.83 9.17
CA LEU A 89 -6.46 -26.97 8.54
C LEU A 89 -6.17 -28.12 9.53
N ASN A 90 -6.10 -27.83 10.84
CA ASN A 90 -5.81 -28.81 11.88
C ASN A 90 -7.06 -29.41 12.56
N GLY A 91 -8.27 -29.05 12.10
CA GLY A 91 -9.55 -29.52 12.64
C GLY A 91 -10.03 -30.91 12.18
N PHE A 92 -9.20 -31.67 11.46
CA PHE A 92 -9.47 -33.07 11.10
C PHE A 92 -8.40 -33.98 11.72
N ASN A 93 -8.58 -34.36 12.98
CA ASN A 93 -7.99 -35.55 13.58
C ASN A 93 -8.97 -36.15 14.58
#